data_AF-A0A0D0V8Q8-F1
#
_entry.id   AF-A0A0D0V8Q8-F1
#
_cell.length_a   1.000
_cell.length_b   1.000
_cell.length_c   1.000
_cell.angle_alpha   90.00
_cell.angle_beta   90.00
_cell.angle_gamma   90.00
#
_symmetry.space_group_name_H-M   'P 1'
#
loop_
_entity.id
_entity.type
_entity.pdbx_description
1 polymer ?
#
loop_
_entity_poly.entity_id
_entity_poly.type
_entity_poly.pdbx_seq_one_letter_code
_entity_poly.pdbx_strand_id
1 'polypeptide(L)'
;MSERTPLIPKIDLQPSSSLSNLDYVLILPGGGLITVSQVCAWDVLPMRSRPLYQAANNVTYGMTAITLFMLVINLGGSIIPWSSSANPILFILSIIITLAFFRHEKTVKLPVLPINLVTNRHMVSQVGLNLFGAMTIFGTLYLIPIFFQTTLLTSASVASRRLLYPTLTAPIASIVTGIFLHRHPNKCHVGQRLGAISLTAGALIMFALTFSNNESKGEWYFIARLIWVHAGMGVMLISSLIDILSISGTDHAVATSLVFLLRSIGTVLGISISQAILQNTLLYQLVTHFTGPGSKSIICSIRKSVDYLAQLDPARREVAVKCYVLAFRAAFGGLVGAGVWTRENMLEEEVVDEEMCNPPLSEGAPVLD
;
A
#
# COMPACT_ATOMS: atom_id res chain seq x y z
N MET A 1 40.50 -23.88 -43.48
CA MET A 1 40.62 -23.50 -42.06
C MET A 1 39.22 -23.45 -41.47
N SER A 2 38.85 -24.51 -40.77
CA SER A 2 37.52 -24.70 -40.16
C SER A 2 37.71 -24.58 -38.65
N GLU A 3 37.31 -23.47 -38.08
CA GLU A 3 37.35 -23.25 -36.63
C GLU A 3 36.25 -24.08 -35.97
N ARG A 4 36.65 -25.12 -35.21
CA ARG A 4 35.75 -25.90 -34.36
C ARG A 4 35.57 -25.15 -33.03
N THR A 5 34.41 -24.53 -32.83
CA THR A 5 33.94 -24.15 -31.50
C THR A 5 33.72 -25.40 -30.64
N PRO A 6 34.21 -25.46 -29.38
CA PRO A 6 34.02 -26.62 -28.52
C PRO A 6 32.55 -26.70 -28.04
N LEU A 7 31.95 -27.88 -28.18
CA LEU A 7 30.63 -28.23 -27.66
C LEU A 7 30.63 -28.20 -26.13
N ILE A 8 29.90 -27.26 -25.54
CA ILE A 8 29.57 -27.25 -24.11
C ILE A 8 28.61 -28.43 -23.85
N PRO A 9 28.87 -29.31 -22.86
CA PRO A 9 27.97 -30.42 -22.57
C PRO A 9 26.64 -29.89 -22.02
N LYS A 10 25.52 -30.28 -22.65
CA LYS A 10 24.19 -30.11 -22.06
C LYS A 10 24.12 -30.96 -20.80
N ILE A 11 24.11 -30.31 -19.65
CA ILE A 11 23.81 -30.94 -18.36
C ILE A 11 22.29 -31.13 -18.34
N ASP A 12 21.83 -32.37 -18.50
CA ASP A 12 20.45 -32.77 -18.21
C ASP A 12 20.22 -32.67 -16.69
N LEU A 13 19.75 -31.52 -16.24
CA LEU A 13 19.21 -31.36 -14.88
C LEU A 13 17.81 -32.01 -14.85
N GLN A 14 17.76 -33.30 -14.55
CA GLN A 14 16.54 -33.86 -13.96
C GLN A 14 16.22 -33.03 -12.70
N PRO A 15 14.98 -32.52 -12.51
CA PRO A 15 14.65 -31.73 -11.34
C PRO A 15 14.74 -32.67 -10.14
N SER A 16 15.82 -32.56 -9.37
CA SER A 16 15.96 -33.26 -8.11
C SER A 16 14.79 -32.83 -7.22
N SER A 17 14.17 -33.79 -6.56
CA SER A 17 13.08 -33.59 -5.58
C SER A 17 13.41 -32.63 -4.43
N SER A 18 14.65 -32.13 -4.35
CA SER A 18 15.08 -31.05 -3.47
C SER A 18 14.65 -29.65 -3.93
N LEU A 19 14.45 -29.41 -5.23
CA LEU A 19 14.08 -28.09 -5.78
C LEU A 19 12.60 -27.77 -5.58
N SER A 20 11.72 -28.78 -5.47
CA SER A 20 10.30 -28.56 -5.15
C SER A 20 10.07 -28.03 -3.73
N ASN A 21 11.04 -28.21 -2.83
CA ASN A 21 11.00 -27.63 -1.49
C ASN A 21 11.47 -26.16 -1.47
N LEU A 22 12.27 -25.74 -2.46
CA LEU A 22 12.73 -24.35 -2.56
C LEU A 22 11.62 -23.40 -3.04
N ASP A 23 10.67 -23.88 -3.83
CA ASP A 23 9.49 -23.09 -4.23
C ASP A 23 8.59 -22.77 -3.03
N TYR A 24 8.59 -23.59 -1.98
CA TYR A 24 7.94 -23.27 -0.69
C TYR A 24 8.77 -22.30 0.15
N VAL A 25 10.10 -22.31 0.02
CA VAL A 25 11.01 -21.39 0.71
C VAL A 25 10.91 -19.98 0.13
N LEU A 26 10.66 -19.83 -1.18
CA LEU A 26 10.37 -18.54 -1.80
C LEU A 26 8.97 -17.99 -1.42
N ILE A 27 8.13 -18.81 -0.78
CA ILE A 27 6.80 -18.46 -0.23
C ILE A 27 6.84 -18.47 1.32
N LEU A 28 8.03 -18.44 1.95
CA LEU A 28 8.10 -18.39 3.41
C LEU A 28 7.58 -17.02 3.91
N PRO A 29 6.54 -17.01 4.74
CA PRO A 29 6.09 -15.80 5.42
C PRO A 29 7.21 -15.35 6.37
N GLY A 30 7.32 -14.03 6.58
CA GLY A 30 8.48 -13.34 7.16
C GLY A 30 9.09 -13.82 8.48
N GLY A 31 8.60 -14.90 9.11
CA GLY A 31 9.21 -15.54 10.28
C GLY A 31 10.65 -16.03 10.05
N GLY A 32 10.99 -16.56 8.87
CA GLY A 32 12.36 -16.99 8.57
C GLY A 32 13.34 -15.82 8.41
N LEU A 33 12.90 -14.72 7.78
CA LEU A 33 13.66 -13.47 7.70
C LEU A 33 13.81 -12.81 9.08
N ILE A 34 12.81 -12.94 9.95
CA ILE A 34 12.88 -12.48 11.34
C ILE A 34 13.94 -13.27 12.10
N THR A 35 14.01 -14.60 11.95
CA THR A 35 15.05 -15.40 12.64
C THR A 35 16.44 -15.09 12.11
N VAL A 36 16.60 -14.89 10.80
CA VAL A 36 17.90 -14.49 10.20
C VAL A 36 18.28 -13.07 10.64
N SER A 37 17.35 -12.12 10.67
CA SER A 37 17.59 -10.78 11.19
C SER A 37 17.89 -10.78 12.69
N GLN A 38 17.28 -11.68 13.46
CA GLN A 38 17.55 -11.86 14.88
C GLN A 38 18.95 -12.45 15.08
N VAL A 39 19.34 -13.50 14.38
CA VAL A 39 20.71 -14.04 14.48
C VAL A 39 21.75 -12.99 14.09
N CYS A 40 21.53 -12.23 13.00
CA CYS A 40 22.41 -11.13 12.61
C CYS A 40 22.46 -9.98 13.63
N ALA A 41 21.35 -9.70 14.33
CA ALA A 41 21.30 -8.65 15.35
C ALA A 41 21.93 -9.06 16.69
N TRP A 42 21.93 -10.35 17.00
CA TRP A 42 22.42 -10.87 18.28
C TRP A 42 23.94 -11.12 18.28
N ASP A 43 24.55 -11.38 17.12
CA ASP A 43 25.98 -11.71 17.03
C ASP A 43 26.91 -10.52 16.74
N VAL A 44 26.40 -9.30 16.49
CA VAL A 44 27.25 -8.23 15.88
C VAL A 44 27.62 -7.04 16.78
N LEU A 45 26.99 -6.73 17.92
CA LEU A 45 27.19 -5.39 18.54
C LEU A 45 27.46 -5.33 20.08
N PRO A 46 28.54 -4.65 20.54
CA PRO A 46 28.91 -4.59 21.96
C PRO A 46 28.16 -3.53 22.82
N MET A 47 28.25 -3.72 24.15
CA MET A 47 27.41 -3.16 25.22
C MET A 47 27.56 -1.66 25.59
N ARG A 48 27.28 -0.71 24.68
CA ARG A 48 27.15 0.74 25.05
C ARG A 48 25.82 1.40 24.66
N SER A 49 24.86 0.66 24.11
CA SER A 49 23.73 1.19 23.32
C SER A 49 22.33 0.77 23.79
N ARG A 50 21.96 1.08 25.04
CA ARG A 50 20.58 0.90 25.56
C ARG A 50 19.44 1.45 24.67
N PRO A 51 19.56 2.59 23.97
CA PRO A 51 18.53 3.03 23.00
C PRO A 51 18.43 2.16 21.74
N LEU A 52 19.50 1.44 21.38
CA LEU A 52 19.53 0.58 20.19
C LEU A 52 18.84 -0.77 20.46
N TYR A 53 18.93 -1.28 21.69
CA TYR A 53 18.15 -2.43 22.16
C TYR A 53 16.65 -2.14 22.18
N GLN A 54 16.29 -0.94 22.62
CA GLN A 54 14.90 -0.49 22.58
C GLN A 54 14.39 -0.35 21.14
N ALA A 55 15.20 0.25 20.25
CA ALA A 55 14.88 0.32 18.83
C ALA A 55 14.73 -1.09 18.21
N ALA A 56 15.62 -2.02 18.53
CA ALA A 56 15.56 -3.40 18.04
C ALA A 56 14.30 -4.14 18.51
N ASN A 57 13.90 -3.98 19.77
CA ASN A 57 12.68 -4.56 20.30
C ASN A 57 11.44 -3.94 19.65
N ASN A 58 11.39 -2.61 19.50
CA ASN A 58 10.29 -1.92 18.85
C ASN A 58 10.14 -2.31 17.37
N VAL A 59 11.25 -2.44 16.66
CA VAL A 59 11.27 -2.96 15.29
C VAL A 59 10.77 -4.41 15.26
N THR A 60 11.20 -5.25 16.21
CA THR A 60 10.78 -6.66 16.25
C THR A 60 9.29 -6.82 16.53
N TYR A 61 8.77 -6.16 17.58
CA TYR A 61 7.35 -6.21 17.92
C TYR A 61 6.48 -5.61 16.82
N GLY A 62 6.86 -4.43 16.29
CA GLY A 62 6.12 -3.75 15.22
C GLY A 62 6.12 -4.57 13.92
N MET A 63 7.29 -5.04 13.48
CA MET A 63 7.42 -5.85 12.27
C MET A 63 6.66 -7.18 12.40
N THR A 64 6.72 -7.83 13.55
CA THR A 64 6.00 -9.09 13.80
C THR A 64 4.49 -8.88 13.80
N ALA A 65 4.00 -7.83 14.46
CA ALA A 65 2.57 -7.51 14.49
C ALA A 65 2.01 -7.26 13.08
N ILE A 66 2.70 -6.42 12.30
CA ILE A 66 2.34 -6.12 10.92
C ILE A 66 2.42 -7.38 10.05
N THR A 67 3.49 -8.16 10.17
CA THR A 67 3.66 -9.38 9.36
C THR A 67 2.56 -10.40 9.64
N LEU A 68 2.19 -10.63 10.90
CA LEU A 68 1.10 -11.53 11.26
C LEU A 68 -0.25 -11.03 10.74
N PHE A 69 -0.51 -9.72 10.86
CA PHE A 69 -1.72 -9.12 10.31
C PHE A 69 -1.80 -9.29 8.78
N MET A 70 -0.69 -9.02 8.10
CA MET A 70 -0.54 -9.21 6.65
C MET A 70 -0.70 -10.66 6.25
N LEU A 71 -0.22 -11.60 7.06
CA LEU A 71 -0.34 -13.03 6.83
C LEU A 71 -1.80 -13.46 6.79
N VAL A 72 -2.60 -13.00 7.75
CA VAL A 72 -4.05 -13.29 7.79
C VAL A 72 -4.74 -12.73 6.55
N ILE A 73 -4.45 -11.48 6.18
CA ILE A 73 -5.12 -10.81 5.07
C ILE A 73 -4.74 -11.43 3.71
N ASN A 74 -3.45 -11.72 3.48
CA ASN A 74 -2.98 -12.24 2.20
C ASN A 74 -3.26 -13.73 2.01
N LEU A 75 -3.14 -14.54 3.08
CA LEU A 75 -3.43 -15.98 2.98
C LEU A 75 -4.92 -16.27 3.12
N GLY A 76 -5.64 -15.43 3.87
CA GLY A 76 -7.07 -15.55 4.14
C GLY A 76 -7.90 -15.56 2.85
N GLY A 77 -8.59 -16.69 2.64
CA GLY A 77 -9.44 -16.97 1.48
C GLY A 77 -8.71 -17.30 0.19
N SER A 78 -7.40 -17.06 0.11
CA SER A 78 -6.60 -17.38 -1.07
C SER A 78 -6.02 -18.79 -1.03
N ILE A 79 -5.28 -19.08 0.05
CA ILE A 79 -4.59 -20.36 0.30
C ILE A 79 -5.23 -21.05 1.50
N ILE A 80 -5.52 -20.29 2.55
CA ILE A 80 -6.18 -20.78 3.77
C ILE A 80 -7.66 -20.37 3.69
N PRO A 81 -8.61 -21.30 3.63
CA PRO A 81 -10.03 -20.96 3.68
C PRO A 81 -10.36 -20.09 4.90
N TRP A 82 -11.24 -19.10 4.74
CA TRP A 82 -11.66 -18.22 5.84
C TRP A 82 -12.21 -18.98 7.05
N SER A 83 -12.78 -20.17 6.84
CA SER A 83 -13.31 -21.07 7.87
C SER A 83 -12.25 -21.82 8.69
N SER A 84 -10.96 -21.77 8.31
CA SER A 84 -9.90 -22.44 9.06
C SER A 84 -9.66 -21.75 10.41
N SER A 85 -9.45 -22.55 11.46
CA SER A 85 -9.10 -22.08 12.81
C SER A 85 -7.79 -21.30 12.86
N ALA A 86 -6.90 -21.44 11.86
CA ALA A 86 -5.64 -20.70 11.80
C ALA A 86 -5.83 -19.18 11.64
N ASN A 87 -6.83 -18.72 10.87
CA ASN A 87 -7.06 -17.29 10.63
C ASN A 87 -7.41 -16.51 11.90
N PRO A 88 -8.41 -16.91 12.72
CA PRO A 88 -8.71 -16.20 13.96
C PRO A 88 -7.56 -16.26 14.97
N ILE A 89 -6.81 -17.37 15.03
CA ILE A 89 -5.63 -17.49 15.92
C ILE A 89 -4.56 -16.47 15.55
N LEU A 90 -4.19 -16.40 14.27
CA LEU A 90 -3.18 -15.44 13.78
C LEU A 90 -3.63 -13.99 13.95
N PHE A 91 -4.94 -13.72 13.77
CA PHE A 91 -5.51 -12.39 13.95
C PHE A 91 -5.48 -11.94 15.42
N ILE A 92 -5.90 -12.82 16.33
CA ILE A 92 -5.83 -12.58 17.78
C ILE A 92 -4.37 -12.40 18.21
N LEU A 93 -3.45 -13.22 17.71
CA LEU A 93 -2.02 -13.09 18.02
C LEU A 93 -1.45 -11.75 17.55
N SER A 94 -1.82 -11.28 16.35
CA SER A 94 -1.44 -9.95 15.86
C SER A 94 -1.95 -8.83 16.79
N ILE A 95 -3.20 -8.91 17.25
CA ILE A 95 -3.77 -7.95 18.21
C ILE A 95 -2.99 -7.99 19.54
N ILE A 96 -2.70 -9.18 20.08
CA ILE A 96 -1.97 -9.32 21.33
C ILE A 96 -0.57 -8.70 21.23
N ILE A 97 0.17 -8.95 20.15
CA ILE A 97 1.50 -8.39 19.95
C ILE A 97 1.43 -6.87 19.73
N THR A 98 0.39 -6.37 19.04
CA THR A 98 0.15 -4.93 18.89
C THR A 98 -0.11 -4.26 20.25
N LEU A 99 -0.93 -4.87 21.11
CA LEU A 99 -1.18 -4.37 22.46
C LEU A 99 0.07 -4.45 23.34
N ALA A 100 0.88 -5.50 23.18
CA ALA A 100 2.17 -5.62 23.85
C ALA A 100 3.15 -4.53 23.40
N PHE A 101 3.18 -4.20 22.11
CA PHE A 101 3.96 -3.08 21.56
C PHE A 101 3.54 -1.75 22.20
N PHE A 102 2.24 -1.42 22.21
CA PHE A 102 1.76 -0.18 22.84
C PHE A 102 2.04 -0.12 24.35
N ARG A 103 1.93 -1.25 25.06
CA ARG A 103 2.28 -1.32 26.49
C ARG A 103 3.78 -1.12 26.72
N HIS A 104 4.61 -1.75 25.89
CA HIS A 104 6.05 -1.58 25.93
C HIS A 104 6.40 -0.11 25.71
N GLU A 105 5.85 0.51 24.67
CA GLU A 105 6.16 1.88 24.28
C GLU A 105 5.79 2.93 25.33
N LYS A 106 4.68 2.73 26.04
CA LYS A 106 4.29 3.60 27.17
C LYS A 106 5.26 3.53 28.34
N THR A 107 6.04 2.46 28.46
CA THR A 107 6.89 2.20 29.62
C THR A 107 8.31 2.74 29.43
N VAL A 108 8.74 2.98 28.19
CA VAL A 108 10.15 3.29 27.91
C VAL A 108 10.44 4.79 27.87
N LYS A 109 11.67 5.16 28.24
CA LYS A 109 12.16 6.54 28.37
C LYS A 109 12.35 7.28 27.05
N LEU A 110 12.61 6.59 25.93
CA LEU A 110 12.74 7.20 24.59
C LEU A 110 11.80 6.51 23.60
N PRO A 111 10.50 6.81 23.60
CA PRO A 111 9.54 6.16 22.70
C PRO A 111 9.85 6.49 21.24
N VAL A 112 9.77 5.48 20.37
CA VAL A 112 9.82 5.60 18.89
C VAL A 112 8.54 6.23 18.36
N LEU A 113 7.39 5.87 18.94
CA LEU A 113 6.11 6.51 18.72
C LEU A 113 5.82 7.44 19.91
N PRO A 114 6.12 8.75 19.80
CA PRO A 114 5.83 9.67 20.88
C PRO A 114 4.31 9.90 20.98
N ILE A 115 3.64 9.10 21.81
CA ILE A 115 2.19 9.15 22.00
C ILE A 115 1.73 10.57 22.38
N ASN A 116 2.60 11.32 23.10
CA ASN A 116 2.34 12.69 23.51
C ASN A 116 2.16 13.66 22.33
N LEU A 117 2.85 13.43 21.19
CA LEU A 117 2.68 14.25 19.98
C LEU A 117 1.32 14.00 19.32
N VAL A 118 0.76 12.79 19.45
CA VAL A 118 -0.53 12.38 18.83
C VAL A 118 -1.74 12.77 19.69
N THR A 119 -1.57 13.67 20.66
CA THR A 119 -2.67 14.09 21.56
C THR A 119 -3.51 15.21 20.94
N ASN A 120 -2.90 16.04 20.08
CA ASN A 120 -3.59 17.15 19.43
C ASN A 120 -4.40 16.66 18.23
N ARG A 121 -5.64 17.17 18.07
CA ARG A 121 -6.53 16.84 16.96
C ARG A 121 -5.85 16.96 15.59
N HIS A 122 -5.10 18.05 15.39
CA HIS A 122 -4.34 18.27 14.16
C HIS A 122 -3.31 17.15 13.90
N MET A 123 -2.57 16.72 14.92
CA MET A 123 -1.63 15.62 14.76
C MET A 123 -2.35 14.30 14.43
N VAL A 124 -3.50 14.03 15.06
CA VAL A 124 -4.31 12.83 14.74
C VAL A 124 -4.76 12.85 13.28
N SER A 125 -5.21 14.01 12.78
CA SER A 125 -5.57 14.20 11.37
C SER A 125 -4.38 13.93 10.44
N GLN A 126 -3.21 14.51 10.75
CA GLN A 126 -1.98 14.29 10.00
C GLN A 126 -1.53 12.82 10.01
N VAL A 127 -1.69 12.13 11.14
CA VAL A 127 -1.41 10.70 11.28
C VAL A 127 -2.32 9.88 10.36
N GLY A 128 -3.62 10.19 10.36
CA GLY A 128 -4.61 9.58 9.48
C GLY A 128 -4.29 9.80 8.01
N LEU A 129 -4.01 11.05 7.61
CA LEU A 129 -3.66 11.39 6.23
C LEU A 129 -2.44 10.62 5.73
N ASN A 130 -1.38 10.50 6.54
CA ASN A 130 -0.19 9.77 6.14
C ASN A 130 -0.41 8.26 6.06
N LEU A 131 -1.28 7.70 6.90
CA LEU A 131 -1.63 6.28 6.88
C LEU A 131 -2.52 5.92 5.68
N PHE A 132 -3.71 6.54 5.58
CA PHE A 132 -4.70 6.22 4.55
C PHE A 132 -4.33 6.79 3.17
N GLY A 133 -3.65 7.93 3.13
CA GLY A 133 -3.06 8.46 1.91
C GLY A 133 -2.01 7.52 1.34
N ALA A 134 -1.05 7.04 2.15
CA ALA A 134 -0.07 6.06 1.70
C ALA A 134 -0.73 4.73 1.27
N MET A 135 -1.74 4.26 2.02
CA MET A 135 -2.53 3.09 1.67
C MET A 135 -3.13 3.20 0.26
N THR A 136 -3.74 4.35 -0.05
CA THR A 136 -4.38 4.61 -1.34
C THR A 136 -3.34 4.69 -2.48
N ILE A 137 -2.24 5.40 -2.25
CA ILE A 137 -1.15 5.58 -3.22
C ILE A 137 -0.54 4.24 -3.61
N PHE A 138 -0.06 3.48 -2.63
CA PHE A 138 0.68 2.26 -2.90
C PHE A 138 -0.22 1.08 -3.28
N GLY A 139 -1.45 1.03 -2.77
CA GLY A 139 -2.45 0.07 -3.24
C GLY A 139 -2.77 0.27 -4.71
N THR A 140 -2.98 1.52 -5.15
CA THR A 140 -3.23 1.83 -6.56
C THR A 140 -2.00 1.54 -7.43
N LEU A 141 -0.81 1.96 -6.99
CA LEU A 141 0.46 1.77 -7.69
C LEU A 141 0.75 0.28 -7.95
N TYR A 142 0.45 -0.59 -6.98
CA TYR A 142 0.65 -2.03 -7.12
C TYR A 142 -0.35 -2.69 -8.08
N LEU A 143 -1.61 -2.24 -8.09
CA LEU A 143 -2.65 -2.82 -8.94
C LEU A 143 -2.55 -2.42 -10.42
N ILE A 144 -2.05 -1.21 -10.74
CA ILE A 144 -1.93 -0.71 -12.12
C ILE A 144 -1.19 -1.67 -13.07
N PRO A 145 0.03 -2.15 -12.77
CA PRO A 145 0.75 -3.04 -13.70
C PRO A 145 0.03 -4.38 -13.86
N ILE A 146 -0.57 -4.92 -12.80
CA ILE A 146 -1.35 -6.17 -12.85
C ILE A 146 -2.60 -5.97 -13.73
N PHE A 147 -3.26 -4.80 -13.62
CA PHE A 147 -4.39 -4.44 -14.46
C PHE A 147 -4.00 -4.43 -15.94
N PHE A 148 -2.87 -3.84 -16.31
CA PHE A 148 -2.43 -3.84 -17.71
C PHE A 148 -2.03 -5.23 -18.23
N GLN A 149 -1.35 -6.04 -17.42
CA GLN A 149 -0.97 -7.40 -17.81
C GLN A 149 -2.19 -8.30 -18.03
N THR A 150 -3.23 -8.15 -17.21
CA THR A 150 -4.44 -8.99 -17.27
C THR A 150 -5.45 -8.49 -18.29
N THR A 151 -5.72 -7.18 -18.37
CA THR A 151 -6.78 -6.64 -19.23
C THR A 151 -6.35 -6.32 -20.65
N LEU A 152 -5.11 -5.88 -20.85
CA LEU A 152 -4.56 -5.59 -22.18
C LEU A 152 -3.70 -6.75 -22.71
N LEU A 153 -3.51 -7.81 -21.91
CA LEU A 153 -2.68 -8.98 -22.24
C LEU A 153 -1.27 -8.59 -22.71
N THR A 154 -0.76 -7.46 -22.21
CA THR A 154 0.57 -6.96 -22.54
C THR A 154 1.62 -7.60 -21.65
N SER A 155 2.84 -7.75 -22.16
CA SER A 155 3.97 -8.21 -21.34
C SER A 155 4.21 -7.33 -20.12
N ALA A 156 4.76 -7.91 -19.06
CA ALA A 156 5.14 -7.20 -17.84
C ALA A 156 6.08 -6.01 -18.12
N SER A 157 6.95 -6.11 -19.14
CA SER A 157 7.86 -5.05 -19.55
C SER A 157 7.14 -3.83 -20.13
N VAL A 158 6.09 -4.03 -20.94
CA VAL A 158 5.28 -2.95 -21.53
C VAL A 158 4.39 -2.31 -20.47
N ALA A 159 3.75 -3.13 -19.62
CA ALA A 159 2.93 -2.63 -18.51
C ALA A 159 3.74 -1.74 -17.56
N SER A 160 4.95 -2.15 -17.21
CA SER A 160 5.86 -1.37 -16.34
C SER A 160 6.33 -0.10 -17.03
N ARG A 161 6.63 -0.14 -18.33
CA ARG A 161 7.01 1.05 -19.11
C ARG A 161 5.90 2.11 -19.09
N ARG A 162 4.63 1.70 -19.17
CA ARG A 162 3.48 2.62 -19.08
C ARG A 162 3.34 3.29 -17.71
N LEU A 163 3.89 2.69 -16.66
CA LEU A 163 3.91 3.25 -15.30
C LEU A 163 5.07 4.23 -15.08
N LEU A 164 6.14 4.17 -15.88
CA LEU A 164 7.30 5.05 -15.72
C LEU A 164 6.93 6.53 -15.87
N TYR A 165 6.20 6.89 -16.94
CA TYR A 165 5.88 8.30 -17.20
C TYR A 165 5.00 8.93 -16.12
N PRO A 166 3.91 8.30 -15.66
CA PRO A 166 3.12 8.83 -14.54
C PRO A 166 3.92 8.90 -13.24
N THR A 167 4.82 7.95 -12.97
CA THR A 167 5.63 7.97 -11.74
C THR A 167 6.53 9.21 -11.66
N LEU A 168 7.01 9.72 -12.80
CA LEU A 168 7.82 10.95 -12.84
C LEU A 168 7.03 12.20 -12.43
N THR A 169 5.70 12.18 -12.46
CA THR A 169 4.92 13.36 -12.03
C THR A 169 4.91 13.56 -10.52
N ALA A 170 5.12 12.50 -9.73
CA ALA A 170 5.22 12.60 -8.28
C ALA A 170 6.38 13.52 -7.83
N PRO A 171 7.65 13.29 -8.21
CA PRO A 171 8.75 14.18 -7.79
C PRO A 171 8.59 15.59 -8.36
N ILE A 172 8.10 15.75 -9.60
CA ILE A 172 7.84 17.07 -10.18
C ILE A 172 6.80 17.83 -9.34
N ALA A 173 5.68 17.18 -9.01
CA ALA A 173 4.63 17.75 -8.18
C ALA A 173 5.14 18.06 -6.76
N SER A 174 5.99 17.21 -6.18
CA SER A 174 6.62 17.47 -4.88
C SER A 174 7.53 18.71 -4.91
N ILE A 175 8.35 18.87 -5.96
CA ILE A 175 9.23 20.05 -6.11
C ILE A 175 8.40 21.32 -6.26
N VAL A 176 7.40 21.32 -7.15
CA VAL A 176 6.52 22.47 -7.36
C VAL A 176 5.80 22.86 -6.07
N THR A 177 5.28 21.88 -5.34
CA THR A 177 4.61 22.11 -4.05
C THR A 177 5.58 22.61 -3.00
N GLY A 178 6.80 22.07 -2.93
CA GLY A 178 7.84 22.56 -2.03
C GLY A 178 8.22 24.02 -2.28
N ILE A 179 8.37 24.42 -3.56
CA ILE A 179 8.63 25.83 -3.93
C ILE A 179 7.44 26.72 -3.56
N PHE A 180 6.21 26.26 -3.78
CA PHE A 180 5.00 26.98 -3.43
C PHE A 180 4.90 27.21 -1.91
N LEU A 181 5.10 26.16 -1.12
CA LEU A 181 5.06 26.23 0.35
C LEU A 181 6.23 27.01 0.93
N HIS A 182 7.39 27.02 0.27
CA HIS A 182 8.50 27.89 0.66
C HIS A 182 8.12 29.38 0.58
N ARG A 183 7.33 29.78 -0.43
CA ARG A 183 6.82 31.15 -0.56
C ARG A 183 5.59 31.42 0.32
N HIS A 184 4.82 30.38 0.63
CA HIS A 184 3.57 30.47 1.39
C HIS A 184 3.52 29.41 2.50
N PRO A 185 4.29 29.56 3.59
CA PRO A 185 4.42 28.54 4.63
C PRO A 185 3.11 28.26 5.37
N ASN A 186 2.21 29.24 5.45
CA ASN A 186 0.92 29.08 6.14
C ASN A 186 -0.13 28.32 5.30
N LYS A 187 0.20 27.85 4.10
CA LYS A 187 -0.76 27.21 3.15
C LYS A 187 -0.54 25.70 3.02
N CYS A 188 0.04 25.05 4.02
CA CYS A 188 0.24 23.60 4.04
C CYS A 188 -1.07 22.81 3.89
N HIS A 189 -2.14 23.22 4.58
CA HIS A 189 -3.47 22.62 4.49
C HIS A 189 -4.02 22.63 3.05
N VAL A 190 -3.81 23.72 2.29
CA VAL A 190 -4.23 23.80 0.88
C VAL A 190 -3.50 22.76 0.03
N GLY A 191 -2.20 22.60 0.23
CA GLY A 191 -1.41 21.59 -0.47
C GLY A 191 -1.90 20.16 -0.16
N GLN A 192 -2.15 19.87 1.11
CA GLN A 192 -2.67 18.57 1.53
C GLN A 192 -4.05 18.28 0.93
N ARG A 193 -4.95 19.27 0.90
CA ARG A 193 -6.29 19.15 0.31
C ARG A 193 -6.24 18.95 -1.20
N LEU A 194 -5.43 19.73 -1.92
CA LEU A 194 -5.23 19.56 -3.37
C LEU A 194 -4.64 18.18 -3.68
N GLY A 195 -3.67 17.72 -2.88
CA GLY A 195 -3.09 16.39 -2.98
C GLY A 195 -4.12 15.29 -2.77
N ALA A 196 -4.94 15.39 -1.71
CA ALA A 196 -6.01 14.45 -1.40
C ALA A 196 -7.07 14.40 -2.51
N ILE A 197 -7.54 15.56 -3.01
CA ILE A 197 -8.50 15.63 -4.13
C ILE A 197 -7.92 14.98 -5.38
N SER A 198 -6.66 15.28 -5.74
CA SER A 198 -5.98 14.68 -6.89
C SER A 198 -5.84 13.16 -6.74
N LEU A 199 -5.53 12.69 -5.53
CA LEU A 199 -5.40 11.27 -5.23
C LEU A 199 -6.75 10.54 -5.36
N THR A 200 -7.83 11.09 -4.76
CA THR A 200 -9.18 10.52 -4.86
C THR A 200 -9.67 10.54 -6.32
N ALA A 201 -9.43 11.63 -7.05
CA ALA A 201 -9.76 11.73 -8.47
C ALA A 201 -9.02 10.68 -9.29
N GLY A 202 -7.72 10.50 -9.04
CA GLY A 202 -6.92 9.46 -9.68
C GLY A 202 -7.44 8.03 -9.39
N ALA A 203 -7.77 7.73 -8.14
CA ALA A 203 -8.36 6.44 -7.75
C ALA A 203 -9.73 6.22 -8.43
N LEU A 204 -10.57 7.26 -8.49
CA LEU A 204 -11.88 7.21 -9.15
C LEU A 204 -11.73 7.00 -10.67
N ILE A 205 -10.75 7.65 -11.29
CA ILE A 205 -10.43 7.45 -12.71
C ILE A 205 -10.00 6.00 -12.95
N MET A 206 -9.17 5.40 -12.08
CA MET A 206 -8.79 3.99 -12.18
C MET A 206 -9.98 3.05 -12.01
N PHE A 207 -10.88 3.35 -11.08
CA PHE A 207 -12.13 2.63 -10.94
C PHE A 207 -12.99 2.72 -12.22
N ALA A 208 -13.16 3.93 -12.78
CA ALA A 208 -13.90 4.16 -14.01
C ALA A 208 -13.28 3.47 -15.24
N LEU A 209 -11.94 3.38 -15.30
CA LEU A 209 -11.23 2.64 -16.36
C LEU A 209 -11.62 1.17 -16.43
N THR A 210 -12.08 0.60 -15.31
CA THR A 210 -12.50 -0.79 -15.22
C THR A 210 -13.88 -1.03 -15.86
N PHE A 211 -14.65 0.03 -16.18
CA PHE A 211 -15.92 -0.08 -16.90
C PHE A 211 -15.79 0.18 -18.39
N SER A 212 -14.66 0.73 -18.84
CA SER A 212 -14.48 1.17 -20.21
C SER A 212 -13.80 0.11 -21.06
N ASN A 213 -14.18 -0.01 -22.33
CA ASN A 213 -13.48 -0.90 -23.25
C ASN A 213 -12.10 -0.31 -23.57
N ASN A 214 -11.04 -1.02 -23.22
CA ASN A 214 -9.67 -0.49 -23.22
C ASN A 214 -8.80 -1.01 -24.37
N GLU A 215 -9.30 -1.96 -25.16
CA GLU A 215 -8.54 -2.64 -26.22
C GLU A 215 -8.12 -1.72 -27.38
N SER A 216 -8.91 -0.68 -27.68
CA SER A 216 -8.66 0.23 -28.82
C SER A 216 -7.94 1.53 -28.44
N LYS A 217 -7.51 1.68 -27.18
CA LYS A 217 -7.04 2.97 -26.66
C LYS A 217 -5.52 3.12 -26.74
N GLY A 218 -5.07 4.25 -27.26
CA GLY A 218 -3.64 4.58 -27.36
C GLY A 218 -2.95 4.78 -26.01
N GLU A 219 -1.63 4.69 -25.97
CA GLU A 219 -0.86 4.75 -24.72
C GLU A 219 -1.03 6.07 -23.95
N TRP A 220 -1.17 7.18 -24.69
CA TRP A 220 -1.39 8.51 -24.12
C TRP A 220 -2.67 8.59 -23.26
N TYR A 221 -3.70 7.83 -23.63
CA TYR A 221 -4.97 7.79 -22.88
C TYR A 221 -4.78 7.26 -21.45
N PHE A 222 -3.87 6.29 -21.26
CA PHE A 222 -3.55 5.73 -19.95
C PHE A 222 -2.62 6.65 -19.16
N ILE A 223 -1.60 7.21 -19.81
CA ILE A 223 -0.67 8.15 -19.18
C ILE A 223 -1.44 9.35 -18.60
N ALA A 224 -2.30 10.00 -19.41
CA ALA A 224 -3.07 11.17 -18.98
C ALA A 224 -3.95 10.92 -17.73
N ARG A 225 -4.41 9.68 -17.54
CA ARG A 225 -5.26 9.30 -16.40
C ARG A 225 -4.47 8.90 -15.16
N LEU A 226 -3.33 8.25 -15.35
CA LEU A 226 -2.46 7.80 -14.26
C LEU A 226 -1.71 8.96 -13.59
N ILE A 227 -1.52 10.09 -14.28
CA ILE A 227 -0.82 11.26 -13.76
C ILE A 227 -1.46 11.77 -12.47
N TRP A 228 -2.80 11.73 -12.33
CA TRP A 228 -3.51 12.28 -11.17
C TRP A 228 -3.19 11.59 -9.85
N VAL A 229 -3.06 10.26 -9.85
CA VAL A 229 -2.69 9.49 -8.65
C VAL A 229 -1.28 9.88 -8.19
N HIS A 230 -0.33 9.94 -9.13
CA HIS A 230 1.08 10.20 -8.83
C HIS A 230 1.34 11.68 -8.53
N ALA A 231 0.64 12.60 -9.18
CA ALA A 231 0.67 14.01 -8.84
C ALA A 231 0.12 14.24 -7.41
N GLY A 232 -1.02 13.63 -7.07
CA GLY A 232 -1.60 13.69 -5.73
C GLY A 232 -0.66 13.16 -4.65
N MET A 233 0.00 12.03 -4.92
CA MET A 233 1.09 11.50 -4.08
C MET A 233 2.17 12.55 -3.83
N GLY A 234 2.67 13.19 -4.88
CA GLY A 234 3.76 14.16 -4.78
C GLY A 234 3.41 15.39 -3.95
N VAL A 235 2.22 15.97 -4.18
CA VAL A 235 1.72 17.16 -3.47
C VAL A 235 1.42 16.83 -2.00
N MET A 236 0.70 15.73 -1.74
CA MET A 236 0.25 15.38 -0.39
C MET A 236 1.42 15.04 0.54
N LEU A 237 2.35 14.19 0.08
CA LEU A 237 3.46 13.71 0.93
C LEU A 237 4.43 14.83 1.33
N ILE A 238 4.70 15.80 0.45
CA ILE A 238 5.57 16.92 0.82
C ILE A 238 4.84 17.93 1.71
N SER A 239 3.57 18.21 1.43
CA SER A 239 2.77 19.16 2.21
C SER A 239 2.58 18.69 3.66
N SER A 240 2.28 17.39 3.86
CA SER A 240 2.14 16.84 5.22
C SER A 240 3.46 16.80 5.98
N LEU A 241 4.58 16.59 5.29
CA LEU A 241 5.89 16.56 5.94
C LEU A 241 6.30 17.95 6.44
N ILE A 242 6.14 18.98 5.59
CA ILE A 242 6.46 20.37 5.96
C ILE A 242 5.58 20.83 7.12
N ASP A 243 4.30 20.49 7.07
CA ASP A 243 3.32 20.85 8.09
C ASP A 243 3.68 20.28 9.47
N ILE A 244 3.92 18.96 9.55
CA ILE A 244 4.30 18.28 10.79
C ILE A 244 5.65 18.81 11.32
N LEU A 245 6.60 19.09 10.42
CA LEU A 245 7.88 19.69 10.80
C LEU A 245 7.71 21.07 11.41
N SER A 246 6.77 21.88 10.91
CA SER A 246 6.50 23.22 11.43
C SER A 246 5.95 23.21 12.87
N ILE A 247 5.20 22.17 13.23
CA ILE A 247 4.57 22.01 14.56
C ILE A 247 5.53 21.34 15.55
N SER A 248 6.46 20.53 15.05
CA SER A 248 7.36 19.70 15.88
C SER A 248 8.41 20.48 16.71
N GLY A 249 8.54 21.79 16.53
CA GLY A 249 9.45 22.61 17.33
C GLY A 249 10.90 22.10 17.26
N THR A 250 11.47 21.69 18.39
CA THR A 250 12.85 21.15 18.47
C THR A 250 12.96 19.67 18.08
N ASP A 251 11.85 18.94 17.99
CA ASP A 251 11.83 17.48 17.86
C ASP A 251 11.61 17.01 16.41
N HIS A 252 12.20 17.72 15.45
CA HIS A 252 12.06 17.44 14.02
C HIS A 252 12.40 15.99 13.62
N ALA A 253 13.44 15.41 14.23
CA ALA A 253 13.86 14.04 13.93
C ALA A 253 12.81 13.01 14.35
N VAL A 254 12.19 13.22 15.53
CA VAL A 254 11.16 12.31 16.06
C VAL A 254 9.89 12.44 15.21
N ALA A 255 9.45 13.65 14.92
CA ALA A 255 8.26 13.89 14.10
C ALA A 255 8.41 13.31 12.69
N THR A 256 9.59 13.48 12.07
CA THR A 256 9.90 12.86 10.78
C THR A 256 9.81 11.34 10.84
N SER A 257 10.40 10.72 11.86
CA SER A 257 10.38 9.26 12.02
C SER A 257 8.96 8.72 12.19
N LEU A 258 8.08 9.44 12.91
CA LEU A 258 6.67 9.10 13.07
C LEU A 258 5.93 9.12 11.72
N VAL A 259 6.16 10.14 10.89
CA VAL A 259 5.54 10.26 9.56
C VAL A 259 5.93 9.10 8.66
N PHE A 260 7.22 8.76 8.61
CA PHE A 260 7.69 7.64 7.79
C PHE A 260 7.21 6.29 8.32
N LEU A 261 7.10 6.12 9.63
CA LEU A 261 6.51 4.94 10.25
C LEU A 261 5.07 4.74 9.77
N LEU A 262 4.24 5.78 9.85
CA LEU A 262 2.83 5.73 9.45
C LEU A 262 2.65 5.48 7.95
N ARG A 263 3.47 6.13 7.12
CA ARG A 263 3.49 5.87 5.67
C ARG A 263 3.86 4.42 5.37
N SER A 264 4.84 3.87 6.07
CA SER A 264 5.29 2.48 5.87
C SER A 264 4.18 1.49 6.24
N ILE A 265 3.51 1.70 7.38
CA ILE A 265 2.36 0.91 7.78
C ILE A 265 1.24 1.01 6.72
N GLY A 266 0.91 2.24 6.28
CA GLY A 266 -0.10 2.48 5.26
C GLY A 266 0.23 1.79 3.93
N THR A 267 1.50 1.84 3.50
CA THR A 267 1.99 1.18 2.28
C THR A 267 1.74 -0.32 2.31
N VAL A 268 2.15 -0.96 3.42
CA VAL A 268 2.03 -2.41 3.61
C VAL A 268 0.56 -2.83 3.69
N LEU A 269 -0.26 -2.09 4.44
CA LEU A 269 -1.71 -2.30 4.52
C LEU A 269 -2.38 -2.13 3.16
N GLY A 270 -2.03 -1.09 2.42
CA GLY A 270 -2.64 -0.75 1.13
C GLY A 270 -2.41 -1.81 0.07
N ILE A 271 -1.18 -2.28 -0.06
CA ILE A 271 -0.85 -3.36 -1.00
C ILE A 271 -1.61 -4.63 -0.62
N SER A 272 -1.57 -5.02 0.65
CA SER A 272 -2.10 -6.31 1.08
C SER A 272 -3.61 -6.38 1.12
N ILE A 273 -4.30 -5.34 1.61
CA ILE A 273 -5.76 -5.29 1.61
C ILE A 273 -6.27 -5.27 0.16
N SER A 274 -5.68 -4.44 -0.69
CA SER A 274 -6.08 -4.35 -2.11
C SER A 274 -5.85 -5.67 -2.85
N GLN A 275 -4.72 -6.33 -2.59
CA GLN A 275 -4.40 -7.63 -3.19
C GLN A 275 -5.29 -8.74 -2.66
N ALA A 276 -5.62 -8.73 -1.36
CA ALA A 276 -6.55 -9.69 -0.78
C ALA A 276 -7.96 -9.53 -1.36
N ILE A 277 -8.45 -8.29 -1.52
CA ILE A 277 -9.73 -8.02 -2.18
C ILE A 277 -9.72 -8.54 -3.62
N LEU A 278 -8.65 -8.25 -4.37
CA LEU A 278 -8.48 -8.73 -5.74
C LEU A 278 -8.52 -10.26 -5.80
N GLN A 279 -7.71 -10.95 -5.00
CA GLN A 279 -7.58 -12.40 -5.06
C GLN A 279 -8.81 -13.16 -4.56
N ASN A 280 -9.50 -12.63 -3.54
CA ASN A 280 -10.74 -13.21 -3.03
C ASN A 280 -11.90 -13.02 -4.03
N THR A 281 -12.03 -11.81 -4.58
CA THR A 281 -13.07 -11.52 -5.59
C THR A 281 -12.82 -12.33 -6.87
N LEU A 282 -11.56 -12.42 -7.31
CA LEU A 282 -11.19 -13.21 -8.48
C LEU A 282 -11.52 -14.69 -8.30
N LEU A 283 -11.23 -15.28 -7.12
CA LEU A 283 -11.59 -16.66 -6.83
C LEU A 283 -13.11 -16.87 -6.93
N TYR A 284 -13.89 -15.97 -6.32
CA TYR A 284 -15.35 -16.04 -6.35
C TYR A 284 -15.90 -15.99 -7.79
N GLN A 285 -15.40 -15.04 -8.60
CA GLN A 285 -15.83 -14.89 -9.99
C GLN A 285 -15.42 -16.09 -10.86
N LEU A 286 -14.19 -16.58 -10.71
CA LEU A 286 -13.69 -17.72 -11.46
C LEU A 286 -14.47 -19.01 -11.13
N VAL A 287 -14.78 -19.27 -9.87
CA VAL A 287 -15.58 -20.43 -9.47
C VAL A 287 -17.00 -20.36 -10.03
N THR A 288 -17.56 -19.17 -10.12
CA THR A 288 -18.92 -18.95 -10.64
C THR A 288 -19.00 -19.13 -12.16
N HIS A 289 -17.98 -18.67 -12.90
CA HIS A 289 -17.99 -18.68 -14.37
C HIS A 289 -17.29 -19.88 -15.02
N PHE A 290 -16.37 -20.57 -14.34
CA PHE A 290 -15.70 -21.76 -14.85
C PHE A 290 -16.27 -23.04 -14.22
N THR A 291 -17.33 -23.58 -14.82
CA THR A 291 -17.92 -24.86 -14.46
C THR A 291 -17.54 -25.95 -15.48
N GLY A 292 -16.84 -27.00 -15.03
CA GLY A 292 -16.45 -28.13 -15.89
C GLY A 292 -15.33 -29.00 -15.31
N PRO A 293 -15.07 -30.19 -15.89
CA PRO A 293 -13.96 -31.05 -15.48
C PRO A 293 -12.61 -30.34 -15.73
N GLY A 294 -11.75 -30.29 -14.71
CA GLY A 294 -10.47 -29.57 -14.76
C GLY A 294 -10.55 -28.06 -14.49
N SER A 295 -11.71 -27.50 -14.15
CA SER A 295 -11.81 -26.06 -13.84
C SER A 295 -10.95 -25.66 -12.64
N LYS A 296 -10.87 -26.51 -11.60
CA LYS A 296 -10.07 -26.24 -10.39
C LYS A 296 -8.58 -26.03 -10.67
N SER A 297 -7.98 -26.81 -11.59
CA SER A 297 -6.57 -26.66 -11.93
C SER A 297 -6.34 -25.38 -12.76
N ILE A 298 -7.24 -25.08 -13.70
CA ILE A 298 -7.21 -23.84 -14.49
C ILE A 298 -7.33 -22.60 -13.58
N ILE A 299 -8.28 -22.61 -12.63
CA ILE A 299 -8.47 -21.53 -11.66
C ILE A 299 -7.19 -21.33 -10.82
N CYS A 300 -6.56 -22.42 -10.37
CA CYS A 300 -5.31 -22.36 -9.62
C CYS A 300 -4.18 -21.76 -10.46
N SER A 301 -4.04 -22.17 -11.73
CA SER A 301 -3.03 -21.65 -12.65
C SER A 301 -3.22 -20.16 -12.95
N ILE A 302 -4.45 -19.73 -13.23
CA ILE A 302 -4.78 -18.31 -13.47
C ILE A 302 -4.42 -17.46 -12.24
N ARG A 303 -4.78 -17.92 -11.03
CA ARG A 303 -4.50 -17.17 -9.79
C ARG A 303 -3.01 -17.11 -9.43
N LYS A 304 -2.22 -18.10 -9.86
CA LYS A 304 -0.77 -18.18 -9.62
C LYS A 304 0.05 -17.36 -10.62
N SER A 305 -0.34 -17.36 -11.90
CA SER A 305 0.40 -16.67 -12.94
C SER A 305 -0.52 -16.01 -13.95
N VAL A 306 -0.32 -14.70 -14.13
CA VAL A 306 -1.00 -13.90 -15.14
C VAL A 306 -0.58 -14.32 -16.56
N ASP A 307 0.66 -14.79 -16.74
CA ASP A 307 1.17 -15.23 -18.05
C ASP A 307 0.42 -16.44 -18.59
N TYR A 308 -0.18 -17.24 -17.71
CA TYR A 308 -1.02 -18.37 -18.11
C TYR A 308 -2.20 -17.91 -18.97
N LEU A 309 -2.72 -16.69 -18.79
CA LEU A 309 -3.81 -16.14 -19.61
C LEU A 309 -3.48 -16.15 -21.11
N ALA A 310 -2.21 -15.95 -21.48
CA ALA A 310 -1.77 -15.97 -22.88
C ALA A 310 -1.78 -17.38 -23.50
N GLN A 311 -1.83 -18.43 -22.68
CA GLN A 311 -1.86 -19.83 -23.12
C GLN A 311 -3.28 -20.40 -23.20
N LEU A 312 -4.27 -19.74 -22.59
CA LEU A 312 -5.67 -20.16 -22.65
C LEU A 312 -6.27 -19.95 -24.05
N ASP A 313 -7.20 -20.84 -24.40
CA ASP A 313 -8.10 -20.71 -25.54
C ASP A 313 -8.81 -19.34 -25.55
N PRO A 314 -8.98 -18.65 -26.70
CA PRO A 314 -9.47 -17.27 -26.73
C PRO A 314 -10.81 -17.07 -26.03
N ALA A 315 -11.74 -18.03 -26.16
CA ALA A 315 -13.05 -17.96 -25.49
C ALA A 315 -12.93 -18.00 -23.96
N ARG A 316 -12.06 -18.87 -23.42
CA ARG A 316 -11.81 -18.95 -21.98
C ARG A 316 -11.01 -17.76 -21.46
N ARG A 317 -10.10 -17.24 -22.28
CA ARG A 317 -9.31 -16.05 -21.96
C ARG A 317 -10.19 -14.83 -21.75
N GLU A 318 -11.16 -14.58 -22.63
CA GLU A 318 -12.07 -13.45 -22.51
C GLU A 318 -12.89 -13.52 -21.20
N VAL A 319 -13.37 -14.71 -20.83
CA VAL A 319 -14.09 -14.92 -19.56
C VAL A 319 -13.18 -14.67 -18.35
N ALA A 320 -11.93 -15.15 -18.40
CA ALA A 320 -10.96 -14.90 -17.33
C ALA A 320 -10.65 -13.40 -17.19
N VAL A 321 -10.45 -12.68 -18.30
CA VAL A 321 -10.24 -11.23 -18.31
C VAL A 321 -11.44 -10.49 -17.69
N LYS A 322 -12.68 -10.88 -18.02
CA LYS A 322 -13.88 -10.32 -17.39
C LYS A 322 -13.91 -10.55 -15.88
N CYS A 323 -13.51 -11.73 -15.41
CA CYS A 323 -13.39 -12.01 -13.97
C CYS A 323 -12.34 -11.12 -13.29
N TYR A 324 -11.19 -10.89 -13.92
CA TYR A 324 -10.19 -9.94 -13.44
C TYR A 324 -10.73 -8.51 -13.38
N VAL A 325 -11.39 -8.05 -14.43
CA VAL A 325 -12.01 -6.71 -14.48
C VAL A 325 -12.96 -6.53 -13.29
N LEU A 326 -13.82 -7.51 -13.00
CA LEU A 326 -14.71 -7.46 -11.84
C LEU A 326 -13.94 -7.41 -10.50
N ALA A 327 -12.86 -8.18 -10.38
CA ALA A 327 -12.01 -8.15 -9.18
C ALA A 327 -11.31 -6.80 -9.01
N PHE A 328 -10.83 -6.17 -10.09
CA PHE A 328 -10.26 -4.83 -10.05
C PHE A 328 -11.28 -3.77 -9.66
N ARG A 329 -12.56 -3.90 -10.04
CA ARG A 329 -13.61 -2.98 -9.57
C ARG A 329 -13.73 -3.00 -8.06
N ALA A 330 -13.75 -4.18 -7.45
CA ALA A 330 -13.82 -4.31 -5.99
C ALA A 330 -12.57 -3.70 -5.32
N ALA A 331 -11.38 -3.99 -5.84
CA ALA A 331 -10.13 -3.49 -5.26
C ALA A 331 -9.96 -1.97 -5.40
N PHE A 332 -10.17 -1.41 -6.60
CA PHE A 332 -10.13 0.04 -6.80
C PHE A 332 -11.27 0.76 -6.07
N GLY A 333 -12.47 0.15 -5.95
CA GLY A 333 -13.57 0.70 -5.16
C GLY A 333 -13.20 0.84 -3.68
N GLY A 334 -12.53 -0.16 -3.10
CA GLY A 334 -12.01 -0.08 -1.73
C GLY A 334 -10.97 1.04 -1.55
N LEU A 335 -10.08 1.23 -2.53
CA LEU A 335 -9.09 2.31 -2.52
C LEU A 335 -9.72 3.70 -2.69
N VAL A 336 -10.78 3.83 -3.49
CA VAL A 336 -11.56 5.07 -3.57
C VAL A 336 -12.14 5.42 -2.22
N GLY A 337 -12.66 4.45 -1.46
CA GLY A 337 -13.13 4.67 -0.09
C GLY A 337 -12.06 5.26 0.83
N ALA A 338 -10.85 4.69 0.83
CA ALA A 338 -9.72 5.21 1.61
C ALA A 338 -9.30 6.62 1.17
N GLY A 339 -9.33 6.90 -0.15
CA GLY A 339 -9.08 8.23 -0.70
C GLY A 339 -10.14 9.26 -0.34
N VAL A 340 -11.42 8.88 -0.32
CA VAL A 340 -12.53 9.75 0.10
C VAL A 340 -12.41 10.10 1.58
N TRP A 341 -12.12 9.11 2.43
CA TRP A 341 -11.88 9.34 3.85
C TRP A 341 -10.74 10.34 4.08
N THR A 342 -9.63 10.20 3.33
CA THR A 342 -8.50 11.13 3.43
C THR A 342 -8.91 12.56 3.05
N ARG A 343 -9.76 12.72 2.03
CA ARG A 343 -10.29 14.02 1.62
C ARG A 343 -11.23 14.61 2.67
N GLU A 344 -12.15 13.81 3.20
CA GLU A 344 -13.13 14.26 4.22
C GLU A 344 -12.45 14.68 5.51
N ASN A 345 -11.47 13.90 5.98
CA ASN A 345 -10.67 14.24 7.16
C ASN A 345 -9.98 15.62 7.03
N MET A 346 -9.51 15.99 5.83
CA MET A 346 -8.93 17.31 5.57
C MET A 346 -9.97 18.44 5.54
N LEU A 347 -11.19 18.15 5.07
CA LEU A 347 -12.28 19.14 5.08
C LEU A 347 -12.74 19.46 6.50
N GLU A 348 -12.84 18.44 7.34
CA GLU A 348 -13.19 18.63 8.75
C GLU A 348 -12.16 19.48 9.51
N GLU A 349 -10.88 19.32 9.20
CA GLU A 349 -9.81 20.10 9.81
C GLU A 349 -9.88 21.59 9.43
N GLU A 350 -10.15 21.90 8.15
CA GLU A 350 -10.29 23.27 7.67
C GLU A 350 -11.50 23.99 8.28
N VAL A 351 -12.64 23.32 8.40
CA VAL A 351 -13.84 23.89 9.04
C VAL A 351 -13.54 24.25 10.50
N VAL A 352 -12.83 23.37 11.22
CA VAL A 352 -12.45 23.62 12.61
C VAL A 352 -11.46 24.79 12.71
N ASP A 353 -10.48 24.87 11.81
CA ASP A 353 -9.51 25.98 11.78
C ASP A 353 -10.19 27.33 11.43
N GLU A 354 -11.17 27.32 10.51
CA GLU A 354 -11.99 28.48 10.18
C GLU A 354 -12.88 28.91 11.37
N GLU A 355 -13.53 27.97 12.06
CA GLU A 355 -14.33 28.25 13.28
C GLU A 355 -13.47 28.81 14.42
N MET A 356 -12.22 28.35 14.57
CA MET A 356 -11.30 28.88 15.57
C MET A 356 -10.80 30.29 15.22
N CYS A 357 -10.54 30.58 13.94
CA CYS A 357 -10.08 31.90 13.51
C CYS A 357 -11.21 32.94 13.42
N ASN A 358 -12.43 32.50 13.09
CA ASN A 358 -13.63 33.34 13.00
C ASN A 358 -14.76 32.71 13.84
N PRO A 359 -14.71 32.85 15.18
CA PRO A 359 -15.79 32.35 16.02
C PRO A 359 -17.10 33.01 15.59
N PRO A 360 -18.22 32.27 15.50
CA PRO A 360 -19.50 32.86 15.16
C PRO A 360 -19.77 34.02 16.12
N LEU A 361 -20.01 35.21 15.56
CA LEU A 361 -20.40 36.39 16.33
C LEU A 361 -21.57 35.97 17.22
N SER A 362 -21.40 36.05 18.54
CA SER A 362 -22.45 35.72 19.48
C SER A 362 -23.66 36.62 19.22
N GLU A 363 -24.67 36.09 18.53
CA GLU A 363 -25.99 36.70 18.50
C GLU A 363 -26.54 36.65 19.93
N GLY A 364 -26.67 37.83 20.54
CA GLY A 364 -27.46 38.03 21.75
C GLY A 364 -26.73 37.85 23.08
N ALA A 365 -25.81 38.76 23.41
CA ALA A 365 -25.71 39.18 24.81
C ALA A 365 -26.96 40.01 25.13
N PRO A 366 -27.83 39.63 26.10
CA PRO A 366 -28.92 40.50 26.51
C PRO A 366 -28.32 41.77 27.08
N VAL A 367 -28.68 42.90 26.47
CA VAL A 367 -28.48 44.24 27.04
C VAL A 367 -29.22 44.22 28.38
N LEU A 368 -28.46 44.30 29.48
CA LEU A 368 -29.01 44.56 30.80
C LEU A 368 -29.44 46.04 30.79
N ASP A 369 -30.73 46.27 30.56
CA ASP A 369 -31.41 47.53 30.89
C ASP A 369 -31.63 47.65 32.41
#